data_AF-A0A5Q0UNA5-F1
#
_entry.id   AF-A0A5Q0UNA5-F1
#
_cell.length_a   1.000
_cell.length_b   1.000
_cell.length_c   1.000
_cell.angle_alpha   90.00
_cell.angle_beta   90.00
_cell.angle_gamma   90.00
#
_symmetry.space_group_name_H-M   'P 1'
#
loop_
_entity.id
_entity.type
_entity.pdbx_description
1 polymer ?
#
loop_
_entity_poly.entity_id
_entity_poly.type
_entity_poly.pdbx_seq_one_letter_code
_entity_poly.pdbx_strand_id
1 'polypeptide(L)'
;MERYDTRIDDDTLFVEVGDDDLEIGRLDDICDLVGGETYTIEYSEKAQAAAWLTTDDDGTFTFDVRETLADMDYNETIVEKLASKPVDATNTDGYPVRTATFAQLMMEIWDSKGTVDLSE
;
A
#
# COMPACT_ATOMS: atom_id res chain seq x y z
N MET A 1 17.49 7.69 -3.80
CA MET A 1 16.21 8.24 -3.35
C MET A 1 16.10 8.04 -1.86
N GLU A 2 15.50 8.99 -1.15
CA GLU A 2 15.11 8.83 0.24
C GLU A 2 13.95 7.82 0.31
N ARG A 3 13.97 6.96 1.33
CA ARG A 3 12.93 5.96 1.59
C ARG A 3 12.41 6.24 2.98
N TYR A 4 11.09 6.32 3.07
CA TYR A 4 10.37 6.71 4.26
C TYR A 4 9.67 5.48 4.81
N ASP A 5 10.00 5.12 6.03
CA ASP A 5 9.36 4.04 6.76
C ASP A 5 7.90 4.39 7.08
N THR A 6 7.11 3.36 7.32
CA THR A 6 5.73 3.51 7.77
C THR A 6 5.61 3.22 9.26
N ARG A 7 4.65 3.90 9.87
CA ARG A 7 4.32 3.73 11.27
C ARG A 7 2.82 3.59 11.44
N ILE A 8 2.41 2.64 12.26
CA ILE A 8 1.01 2.49 12.65
C ILE A 8 0.84 3.04 14.06
N ASP A 9 -0.09 3.98 14.22
CA ASP A 9 -0.49 4.54 15.51
C ASP A 9 -2.02 4.61 15.57
N ASP A 10 -2.62 4.01 16.60
CA ASP A 10 -4.09 3.91 16.77
C ASP A 10 -4.85 3.44 15.50
N ASP A 11 -4.36 2.35 14.89
CA ASP A 11 -4.88 1.80 13.61
C ASP A 11 -4.82 2.77 12.42
N THR A 12 -4.07 3.87 12.55
CA THR A 12 -3.85 4.86 11.51
C THR A 12 -2.44 4.71 10.96
N LEU A 13 -2.33 4.66 9.63
CA LEU A 13 -1.06 4.57 8.94
C LEU A 13 -0.48 5.97 8.76
N PHE A 14 0.78 6.11 9.16
CA PHE A 14 1.60 7.29 9.00
C PHE A 14 2.86 6.93 8.20
N VAL A 15 3.38 7.88 7.44
CA VAL A 15 4.68 7.77 6.79
C VAL A 15 5.64 8.73 7.47
N GLU A 16 6.78 8.22 7.96
CA GLU A 16 7.75 8.98 8.75
C GLU A 16 8.57 9.89 7.84
N VAL A 17 8.07 11.10 7.55
CA VAL A 17 8.69 12.06 6.61
C VAL A 17 9.43 13.16 7.36
N GLY A 18 10.44 12.75 8.14
CA GLY A 18 11.27 13.67 8.92
C GLY A 18 10.63 14.08 10.25
N ASP A 19 10.37 15.39 10.43
CA ASP A 19 9.86 15.94 11.69
C ASP A 19 8.32 15.88 11.81
N ASP A 20 7.60 15.76 10.69
CA ASP A 20 6.14 15.72 10.64
C ASP A 20 5.68 14.44 9.92
N ASP A 21 5.13 13.49 10.68
CA ASP A 21 4.60 12.25 10.10
C ASP A 21 3.41 12.53 9.17
N LEU A 22 3.46 11.96 7.98
CA LEU A 22 2.38 12.11 6.99
C LEU A 22 1.27 11.11 7.30
N GLU A 23 0.17 11.60 7.87
CA GLU A 23 -1.05 10.81 8.08
C GLU A 23 -1.64 10.36 6.74
N ILE A 24 -1.76 9.05 6.52
CA ILE A 24 -2.40 8.47 5.33
C ILE A 24 -3.88 8.22 5.57
N GLY A 25 -4.22 7.69 6.75
CA GLY A 25 -5.58 7.34 7.16
C GLY A 25 -5.64 5.99 7.87
N ARG A 26 -6.85 5.57 8.24
CA ARG A 26 -7.05 4.31 8.99
C ARG A 26 -6.77 3.09 8.12
N LEU A 27 -6.13 2.09 8.72
CA LEU A 27 -5.90 0.81 8.08
C LEU A 27 -7.20 0.12 7.72
N ASP A 28 -8.22 0.22 8.58
CA ASP A 28 -9.55 -0.31 8.29
C ASP A 28 -10.14 0.27 7.00
N ASP A 29 -10.06 1.60 6.82
CA ASP A 29 -10.53 2.27 5.59
C ASP A 29 -9.74 1.79 4.35
N ILE A 30 -8.43 1.63 4.50
CA ILE A 30 -7.56 1.12 3.43
C ILE A 30 -7.94 -0.32 3.08
N CYS A 31 -8.14 -1.18 4.09
CA CYS A 31 -8.57 -2.57 3.90
C CYS A 31 -9.92 -2.64 3.18
N ASP A 32 -10.89 -1.83 3.58
CA ASP A 32 -12.21 -1.76 2.93
C ASP A 32 -12.07 -1.34 1.45
N LEU A 33 -11.22 -0.35 1.17
CA LEU A 33 -10.95 0.15 -0.18
C LEU A 33 -10.24 -0.87 -1.09
N VAL A 34 -9.34 -1.70 -0.55
CA VAL A 34 -8.64 -2.73 -1.33
C VAL A 34 -9.44 -4.03 -1.47
N GLY A 35 -10.58 -4.13 -0.80
CA GLY A 35 -11.49 -5.29 -0.87
C GLY A 35 -11.37 -6.29 0.28
N GLY A 36 -10.64 -5.95 1.34
CA GLY A 36 -10.57 -6.72 2.59
C GLY A 36 -9.22 -6.61 3.32
N GLU A 37 -9.10 -7.35 4.42
CA GLU A 37 -7.86 -7.45 5.22
C GLU A 37 -6.78 -8.29 4.51
N THR A 38 -7.18 -9.10 3.53
CA THR A 38 -6.29 -9.97 2.76
C THR A 38 -6.38 -9.65 1.28
N TYR A 39 -5.22 -9.52 0.62
CA TYR A 39 -5.14 -9.30 -0.83
C TYR A 39 -4.52 -10.51 -1.51
N THR A 40 -5.16 -10.99 -2.59
CA THR A 40 -4.71 -12.15 -3.36
C THR A 40 -4.23 -11.71 -4.73
N ILE A 41 -2.96 -11.99 -5.04
CA ILE A 41 -2.35 -11.76 -6.36
C ILE A 41 -2.14 -13.10 -7.07
N GLU A 42 -2.52 -13.18 -8.34
CA GLU A 42 -2.23 -14.34 -9.19
C GLU A 42 -0.85 -14.18 -9.86
N TYR A 43 0.11 -15.02 -9.49
CA TYR A 43 1.40 -15.13 -10.17
C TYR A 43 1.29 -16.09 -11.35
N SER A 44 1.85 -15.69 -12.48
CA SER A 44 1.98 -16.60 -13.62
C SER A 44 3.01 -17.68 -13.30
N GLU A 45 2.90 -18.89 -13.88
CA GLU A 45 3.80 -20.03 -13.65
C GLU A 45 5.30 -19.66 -13.74
N LYS A 46 5.63 -18.72 -14.63
CA LYS A 46 6.99 -18.22 -14.85
C LYS A 46 7.52 -17.31 -13.74
N ALA A 47 6.61 -16.60 -13.06
CA ALA A 47 6.92 -15.73 -11.93
C ALA A 47 6.97 -16.51 -10.60
N GLN A 48 6.17 -17.58 -10.43
CA GLN A 48 6.28 -18.51 -9.30
C GLN A 48 7.70 -19.09 -9.17
N ALA A 49 8.33 -19.43 -10.30
CA ALA A 49 9.67 -20.01 -10.32
C ALA A 49 10.79 -19.02 -9.89
N ALA A 50 10.53 -17.71 -9.96
CA ALA A 50 11.47 -16.65 -9.57
C ALA A 50 11.12 -16.03 -8.20
N ALA A 51 9.90 -16.24 -7.72
CA ALA A 51 9.47 -15.77 -6.43
C ALA A 51 10.18 -16.58 -5.33
N TRP A 52 10.90 -15.88 -4.45
CA TRP A 52 11.41 -16.47 -3.21
C TRP A 52 10.28 -16.76 -2.19
N LEU A 53 9.03 -16.37 -2.53
CA LEU A 53 7.82 -16.55 -1.74
C LEU A 53 7.15 -17.88 -2.09
N THR A 54 6.64 -18.57 -1.06
CA THR A 54 5.80 -19.76 -1.25
C THR A 54 4.45 -19.30 -1.77
N THR A 55 4.22 -19.40 -3.08
CA THR A 55 2.88 -19.28 -3.67
C THR A 55 2.10 -20.57 -3.44
N ASP A 56 0.78 -20.48 -3.30
CA ASP A 56 -0.10 -21.64 -3.22
C ASP A 56 -0.03 -22.49 -4.50
N ASP A 57 -0.55 -23.73 -4.43
CA ASP A 57 -0.52 -24.71 -5.54
C ASP A 57 -1.17 -24.16 -6.84
N ASP A 58 -2.06 -23.17 -6.73
CA ASP A 58 -2.76 -22.52 -7.85
C ASP A 58 -1.99 -21.30 -8.43
N GLY A 59 -0.84 -20.94 -7.86
CA GLY A 59 -0.09 -19.74 -8.25
C GLY A 59 -0.63 -18.43 -7.71
N THR A 60 -1.51 -18.49 -6.72
CA THR A 60 -1.93 -17.34 -5.94
C THR A 60 -1.02 -17.10 -4.75
N PHE A 61 -0.80 -15.83 -4.43
CA PHE A 61 -0.16 -15.38 -3.21
C PHE A 61 -1.14 -14.50 -2.46
N THR A 62 -1.53 -14.92 -1.26
CA THR A 62 -2.41 -14.15 -0.38
C THR A 62 -1.60 -13.65 0.80
N PHE A 63 -1.70 -12.36 1.08
CA PHE A 63 -1.00 -11.73 2.20
C PHE A 63 -1.94 -10.80 2.96
N ASP A 64 -1.56 -10.52 4.22
CA ASP A 64 -2.25 -9.57 5.06
C ASP A 64 -1.89 -8.14 4.64
N VAL A 65 -2.91 -7.36 4.32
CA VAL A 65 -2.77 -5.98 3.84
C VAL A 65 -2.14 -5.13 4.93
N ARG A 66 -2.61 -5.24 6.18
CA ARG A 66 -2.12 -4.40 7.28
C ARG A 66 -0.66 -4.68 7.58
N GLU A 67 -0.28 -5.96 7.65
CA GLU A 67 1.11 -6.36 7.87
C GLU A 67 2.02 -5.87 6.74
N THR A 68 1.58 -6.02 5.49
CA THR A 68 2.35 -5.56 4.33
C THR A 68 2.52 -4.06 4.31
N LEU A 69 1.48 -3.30 4.62
CA LEU A 69 1.56 -1.83 4.70
C LEU A 69 2.49 -1.35 5.81
N ALA A 70 2.59 -2.09 6.92
CA ALA A 70 3.46 -1.78 8.05
C ALA A 70 4.95 -2.07 7.77
N ASP A 71 5.24 -3.07 6.94
CA ASP A 71 6.60 -3.48 6.59
C ASP A 71 7.17 -2.72 5.39
N MET A 72 6.31 -2.03 4.63
CA MET A 72 6.71 -1.32 3.42
C MET A 72 7.29 0.07 3.69
N ASP A 73 8.31 0.39 2.91
CA ASP A 73 8.89 1.72 2.77
C ASP A 73 8.45 2.40 1.46
N TYR A 74 8.23 3.71 1.51
CA TYR A 74 7.81 4.50 0.35
C TYR A 74 8.90 5.48 -0.10
N ASN A 75 8.98 5.71 -1.40
CA ASN A 75 9.88 6.73 -1.94
C ASN A 75 9.28 8.13 -1.79
N GLU A 76 10.12 9.14 -1.97
CA GLU A 76 9.71 10.55 -2.00
C GLU A 76 8.59 10.84 -2.99
N THR A 77 8.63 10.31 -4.22
CA THR A 77 7.60 10.53 -5.24
C THR A 77 6.20 10.13 -4.77
N ILE A 78 6.06 8.99 -4.09
CA ILE A 78 4.80 8.48 -3.54
C ILE A 78 4.36 9.37 -2.39
N VAL A 79 5.28 9.67 -1.47
CA VAL A 79 5.02 10.55 -0.32
C VAL A 79 4.54 11.91 -0.78
N GLU A 80 5.24 12.57 -1.71
CA GLU A 80 4.86 13.88 -2.24
C GLU A 80 3.49 13.84 -2.94
N LYS A 81 3.21 12.76 -3.69
CA LYS A 81 1.92 12.54 -4.33
C LYS A 81 0.79 12.43 -3.30
N LEU A 82 1.03 11.74 -2.18
CA LEU A 82 0.06 11.58 -1.09
C LEU A 82 -0.08 12.86 -0.26
N ALA A 83 1.01 13.55 0.03
CA ALA A 83 1.04 14.84 0.70
C ALA A 83 0.26 15.91 -0.08
N SER A 84 0.31 15.85 -1.41
CA SER A 84 -0.51 16.70 -2.30
C SER A 84 -2.02 16.43 -2.18
N LYS A 85 -2.43 15.27 -1.64
CA LYS A 85 -3.85 14.95 -1.41
C LYS A 85 -4.33 15.44 -0.05
N PRO A 86 -5.53 16.03 0.02
CA PRO A 86 -6.15 16.38 1.30
C PRO A 86 -6.56 15.14 2.09
N VAL A 87 -6.26 15.12 3.39
CA VAL A 87 -6.78 14.12 4.34
C VAL A 87 -8.12 14.56 4.93
N ASP A 88 -8.36 15.86 5.06
CA ASP A 88 -9.64 16.39 5.58
C ASP A 88 -10.80 16.33 4.57
N ALA A 89 -10.52 16.05 3.30
CA ALA A 89 -11.54 15.92 2.26
C ALA A 89 -11.83 14.44 2.02
N THR A 90 -13.11 14.10 1.91
CA THR A 90 -13.56 12.74 1.60
C THR A 90 -13.90 12.57 0.12
N ASN A 91 -13.71 11.36 -0.39
CA ASN A 91 -14.16 10.94 -1.71
C ASN A 91 -15.70 10.67 -1.70
N THR A 92 -16.21 10.19 -2.84
CA THR A 92 -17.64 9.83 -3.00
C THR A 92 -18.11 8.75 -2.02
N ASP A 93 -17.20 7.85 -1.64
CA ASP A 93 -17.48 6.70 -0.78
C ASP A 93 -17.35 7.04 0.72
N GLY A 94 -16.96 8.28 1.06
CA GLY A 94 -16.84 8.77 2.43
C GLY A 94 -15.46 8.60 3.07
N TYR A 95 -14.47 8.08 2.34
CA TYR A 95 -13.10 7.90 2.81
C TYR A 95 -12.23 9.13 2.49
N PRO A 96 -11.20 9.45 3.29
CA PRO A 96 -10.28 10.53 2.96
C PRO A 96 -9.68 10.37 1.56
N VAL A 97 -9.59 11.45 0.79
CA VAL A 97 -9.07 11.44 -0.58
C VAL A 97 -7.63 10.91 -0.62
N ARG A 98 -6.83 11.24 0.39
CA ARG A 98 -5.47 10.71 0.56
C ARG A 98 -5.49 9.18 0.75
N THR A 99 -6.30 8.68 1.68
CA THR A 99 -6.45 7.23 1.95
C THR A 99 -6.92 6.47 0.71
N ALA A 100 -7.93 6.99 0.00
CA ALA A 100 -8.43 6.40 -1.24
C ALA A 100 -7.39 6.39 -2.36
N THR A 101 -6.57 7.44 -2.46
CA THR A 101 -5.47 7.51 -3.44
C THR A 101 -4.38 6.50 -3.09
N PHE A 102 -4.05 6.36 -1.81
CA PHE A 102 -3.08 5.41 -1.32
C PHE A 102 -3.50 3.96 -1.59
N ALA A 103 -4.71 3.58 -1.19
CA ALA A 103 -5.24 2.24 -1.42
C ALA A 103 -5.21 1.85 -2.91
N GLN A 104 -5.60 2.76 -3.80
CA GLN A 104 -5.51 2.56 -5.24
C GLN A 104 -4.08 2.32 -5.71
N LEU A 105 -3.14 3.15 -5.26
CA LEU A 105 -1.73 3.00 -5.62
C LEU A 105 -1.17 1.64 -5.16
N MET A 106 -1.54 1.20 -3.96
CA MET A 106 -1.12 -0.11 -3.43
C MET A 106 -1.68 -1.26 -4.27
N MET A 107 -2.97 -1.20 -4.64
CA MET A 107 -3.55 -2.18 -5.56
C MET A 107 -2.85 -2.19 -6.91
N GLU A 108 -2.50 -1.03 -7.48
CA GLU A 108 -1.73 -0.95 -8.73
C GLU A 108 -0.35 -1.59 -8.60
N ILE A 109 0.33 -1.38 -7.46
CA ILE A 109 1.66 -1.97 -7.17
C ILE A 109 1.57 -3.49 -7.04
N TRP A 110 0.59 -3.97 -6.29
CA TRP A 110 0.35 -5.39 -6.07
C TRP A 110 -0.12 -6.11 -7.34
N ASP A 111 -1.03 -5.51 -8.12
CA ASP A 111 -1.51 -6.06 -9.40
C ASP A 111 -0.38 -6.12 -10.44
N SER A 112 0.50 -5.12 -10.42
CA SER A 112 1.73 -5.12 -11.21
C SER A 112 2.77 -6.14 -10.69
N LYS A 113 2.44 -6.94 -9.67
CA LYS A 113 3.27 -8.00 -9.09
C LYS A 113 4.63 -7.50 -8.59
N GLY A 114 4.70 -6.25 -8.13
CA GLY A 114 5.96 -5.62 -7.72
C GLY A 114 6.89 -5.26 -8.89
N THR A 115 6.41 -5.30 -10.14
CA THR A 115 7.17 -4.81 -11.32
C THR A 115 7.12 -3.29 -11.44
N VAL A 116 6.34 -2.61 -10.58
CA VAL A 116 6.40 -1.14 -10.46
C VAL A 116 7.73 -0.83 -9.81
N ASP A 117 8.69 -0.46 -10.64
CA ASP A 117 9.95 0.10 -10.19
C ASP A 117 9.62 1.39 -9.45
N LEU A 118 9.59 1.35 -8.11
CA LEU A 118 9.41 2.52 -7.25
C LEU A 118 10.68 3.40 -7.25
N SER A 119 11.43 3.43 -8.37
CA SER A 119 12.66 4.19 -8.55
C SER A 119 12.55 5.29 -9.60
N GLU A 120 11.40 5.48 -10.24
CA GLU A 120 11.18 6.59 -11.20
C GLU A 120 10.34 7.74 -10.64
#